data_AF-A0A7X6CHB2-F1
#
_entry.id   AF-A0A7X6CHB2-F1
#
_cell.length_a   1.000
_cell.length_b   1.000
_cell.length_c   1.000
_cell.angle_alpha   90.00
_cell.angle_beta   90.00
_cell.angle_gamma   90.00
#
_symmetry.space_group_name_H-M   'P 1'
#
loop_
_entity.id
_entity.type
_entity.pdbx_description
1 polymer ?
#
loop_
_entity_poly.entity_id
_entity_poly.type
_entity_poly.pdbx_seq_one_letter_code
_entity_poly.pdbx_strand_id
1 'polypeptide(L)'
;MAVDWLASKIHYQIMSGCVWIANASFKTMTLRIIFRNWQRSIKFFFPILFAISFIAVLLTNNLIPARAQEPRQEIRGVWMTTNDKDILRDRRKLGDAIDQLKRLNFNTIYPVVWNSGYVMYPSPVAQQREIQPFVYRGLDGQDIIGDLISQAHRQGLLVIPWFEFGFMAPPTSELALNHPDWLTQKQDGSETSIGAGGEVVWLNPFHPEVQQFITELVLEIVTQYNADGIQFDDHMSLPAEFGYDKYTVALYTKETKKAPPTDSQDPEWLQWRANKITAFMSQLNQAVKAIKPNAIFSISPNYYEFAYKHHLQDWLNWVRLDIADELIVQVYRPNLESFVDKINRPEMTETQKKIPTGVGIMTGLRNRPVAIQQIKSQVQAVQERGLGVSFFYYESLWEDSPESMVDRVSALRSLFPLSAFRTAQQIPRRAATFPPPPPPKPDPKAKPNQPGNNSKPSPSSTTQKN
;
A
#
# COMPACT_ATOMS: atom_id res chain seq x y z
N MET A 1 -38.42 -69.34 -2.96
CA MET A 1 -39.53 -68.37 -2.95
C MET A 1 -39.25 -67.42 -4.10
N ALA A 2 -39.60 -67.72 -5.36
CA ALA A 2 -40.84 -68.34 -5.86
C ALA A 2 -42.06 -67.45 -5.53
N VAL A 3 -42.72 -66.88 -6.55
CA VAL A 3 -44.09 -67.25 -7.01
C VAL A 3 -45.14 -66.49 -6.16
N ASP A 4 -46.11 -65.75 -6.68
CA ASP A 4 -46.86 -65.75 -7.97
C ASP A 4 -46.72 -64.43 -8.79
N TRP A 5 -47.01 -64.28 -10.10
CA TRP A 5 -48.00 -64.86 -11.05
C TRP A 5 -49.41 -64.19 -10.96
N LEU A 6 -50.17 -63.86 -12.02
CA LEU A 6 -49.95 -63.54 -13.45
C LEU A 6 -51.27 -62.96 -14.03
N ALA A 7 -51.20 -62.32 -15.22
CA ALA A 7 -52.34 -61.98 -16.10
C ALA A 7 -53.30 -60.90 -15.55
N SER A 8 -54.24 -60.29 -16.28
CA SER A 8 -54.81 -60.41 -17.64
C SER A 8 -55.17 -58.97 -18.12
N LYS A 9 -55.44 -58.59 -19.38
CA LYS A 9 -55.63 -59.24 -20.71
C LYS A 9 -55.44 -58.11 -21.80
N ILE A 10 -54.90 -58.38 -23.01
CA ILE A 10 -55.64 -58.60 -24.30
C ILE A 10 -56.57 -57.41 -24.67
N HIS A 11 -56.58 -56.81 -25.88
CA HIS A 11 -56.01 -57.03 -27.24
C HIS A 11 -55.99 -55.65 -27.97
N TYR A 12 -55.57 -55.36 -29.21
CA TYR A 12 -54.95 -55.98 -30.43
C TYR A 12 -54.53 -54.78 -31.37
N GLN A 13 -53.94 -54.86 -32.59
CA GLN A 13 -53.02 -55.76 -33.34
C GLN A 13 -52.89 -55.18 -34.79
N ILE A 14 -52.14 -55.85 -35.68
CA ILE A 14 -52.17 -55.77 -37.17
C ILE A 14 -51.41 -54.59 -37.80
N MET A 15 -50.53 -54.77 -38.79
CA MET A 15 -49.72 -55.94 -39.23
C MET A 15 -48.64 -55.48 -40.23
N SER A 16 -47.60 -56.30 -40.41
CA SER A 16 -46.80 -56.48 -41.64
C SER A 16 -45.99 -55.29 -42.22
N GLY A 17 -44.83 -55.52 -42.83
CA GLY A 17 -44.14 -56.80 -43.06
C GLY A 17 -42.72 -56.65 -43.61
N CYS A 18 -42.01 -57.77 -43.72
CA CYS A 18 -40.65 -57.83 -44.26
C CYS A 18 -40.62 -57.59 -45.77
N VAL A 19 -39.48 -57.11 -46.30
CA VAL A 19 -38.95 -57.51 -47.61
C VAL A 19 -37.42 -57.32 -47.62
N TRP A 20 -36.72 -58.16 -48.39
CA TRP A 20 -35.26 -58.14 -48.54
C TRP A 20 -34.79 -57.33 -49.75
N ILE A 21 -33.48 -57.06 -49.77
CA ILE A 21 -32.67 -56.38 -50.79
C ILE A 21 -33.12 -56.65 -52.24
N ALA A 22 -33.18 -55.57 -53.05
CA ALA A 22 -33.04 -55.62 -54.51
C ALA A 22 -32.08 -54.51 -54.97
N ASN A 23 -31.11 -54.86 -55.81
CA ASN A 23 -30.07 -53.94 -56.30
C ASN A 23 -30.47 -53.38 -57.67
N ALA A 24 -30.57 -52.06 -57.83
CA ALA A 24 -30.82 -51.41 -59.11
C ALA A 24 -30.00 -50.11 -59.24
N SER A 25 -29.16 -50.02 -60.27
CA SER A 25 -28.21 -48.91 -60.46
C SER A 25 -28.78 -47.79 -61.33
N PHE A 26 -28.78 -46.54 -60.84
CA PHE A 26 -29.06 -45.37 -61.69
C PHE A 26 -28.23 -44.11 -61.34
N LYS A 27 -27.32 -43.75 -62.25
CA LYS A 27 -26.77 -42.40 -62.53
C LYS A 27 -26.30 -41.51 -61.36
N THR A 28 -25.10 -41.77 -60.84
CA THR A 28 -24.35 -40.85 -59.94
C THR A 28 -23.46 -39.81 -60.67
N MET A 29 -23.69 -39.54 -61.96
CA MET A 29 -22.72 -38.84 -62.81
C MET A 29 -22.82 -37.30 -62.81
N THR A 30 -23.99 -36.73 -62.55
CA THR A 30 -24.23 -35.27 -62.70
C THR A 30 -23.64 -34.44 -61.54
N LEU A 31 -23.80 -34.91 -60.29
CA LEU A 31 -23.41 -34.14 -59.10
C LEU A 31 -21.90 -33.88 -58.99
N ARG A 32 -21.07 -34.83 -59.45
CA ARG A 32 -19.59 -34.73 -59.37
C ARG A 32 -19.00 -33.60 -60.19
N ILE A 33 -19.66 -33.16 -61.28
CA ILE A 33 -19.15 -32.09 -62.14
C ILE A 33 -19.34 -30.72 -61.47
N ILE A 34 -20.51 -30.48 -60.89
CA ILE A 34 -20.85 -29.21 -60.21
C ILE A 34 -19.89 -28.98 -59.03
N PHE A 35 -19.71 -29.99 -58.17
CA PHE A 35 -18.82 -29.91 -57.00
C PHE A 35 -17.35 -29.65 -57.39
N ARG A 36 -16.86 -30.30 -58.46
CA ARG A 36 -15.47 -30.15 -58.93
C ARG A 36 -15.19 -28.78 -59.54
N ASN A 37 -16.18 -28.17 -60.19
CA ASN A 37 -16.05 -26.81 -60.72
C ASN A 37 -16.13 -25.77 -59.58
N TRP A 38 -17.05 -25.94 -58.63
CA TRP A 38 -17.17 -25.05 -57.46
C TRP A 38 -15.90 -25.03 -56.60
N GLN A 39 -15.30 -26.19 -56.33
CA GLN A 39 -14.00 -26.28 -55.64
C GLN A 39 -12.84 -25.61 -56.41
N ARG A 40 -12.87 -25.61 -57.75
CA ARG A 40 -11.87 -24.89 -58.57
C ARG A 40 -12.05 -23.38 -58.47
N SER A 41 -13.29 -22.87 -58.55
CA SER A 41 -13.58 -21.45 -58.38
C SER A 41 -13.17 -20.95 -56.99
N ILE A 42 -13.50 -21.68 -55.91
CA ILE A 42 -13.08 -21.32 -54.55
C ILE A 42 -11.55 -21.20 -54.46
N LYS A 43 -10.79 -22.19 -54.97
CA LYS A 43 -9.32 -22.15 -54.93
C LYS A 43 -8.69 -20.98 -55.71
N PHE A 44 -9.41 -20.40 -56.68
CA PHE A 44 -8.92 -19.25 -57.46
C PHE A 44 -9.34 -17.90 -56.86
N PHE A 45 -10.60 -17.77 -56.41
CA PHE A 45 -11.12 -16.51 -55.86
C PHE A 45 -10.74 -16.28 -54.39
N PHE A 46 -10.56 -17.32 -53.58
CA PHE A 46 -10.21 -17.16 -52.16
C PHE A 46 -8.86 -16.43 -51.92
N PRO A 47 -7.74 -16.75 -52.60
CA PRO A 47 -6.50 -15.99 -52.43
C PRO A 47 -6.62 -14.55 -52.97
N ILE A 48 -7.44 -14.29 -53.98
CA ILE A 48 -7.69 -12.94 -54.52
C ILE A 48 -8.51 -12.12 -53.53
N LEU A 49 -9.58 -12.69 -52.95
CA LEU A 49 -10.37 -12.05 -51.89
C LEU A 49 -9.56 -11.81 -50.62
N PHE A 50 -8.69 -12.75 -50.24
CA PHE A 50 -7.74 -12.56 -49.13
C PHE A 50 -6.75 -11.42 -49.42
N ALA A 51 -6.16 -11.37 -50.62
CA ALA A 51 -5.27 -10.30 -51.02
C ALA A 51 -5.97 -8.93 -51.05
N ILE A 52 -7.19 -8.84 -51.59
CA ILE A 52 -7.99 -7.60 -51.61
C ILE A 52 -8.32 -7.16 -50.18
N SER A 53 -8.73 -8.08 -49.30
CA SER A 53 -9.00 -7.80 -47.88
C SER A 53 -7.74 -7.30 -47.16
N PHE A 54 -6.61 -7.98 -47.34
CA PHE A 54 -5.32 -7.62 -46.75
C PHE A 54 -4.82 -6.25 -47.24
N ILE A 55 -4.95 -5.97 -48.55
CA ILE A 55 -4.62 -4.68 -49.14
C ILE A 55 -5.58 -3.58 -48.64
N ALA A 56 -6.87 -3.85 -48.45
CA ALA A 56 -7.82 -2.89 -47.87
C ALA A 56 -7.47 -2.57 -46.39
N VAL A 57 -7.08 -3.56 -45.60
CA VAL A 57 -6.60 -3.36 -44.21
C VAL A 57 -5.30 -2.53 -44.19
N LEU A 58 -4.37 -2.76 -45.12
CA LEU A 58 -3.15 -1.96 -45.24
C LEU A 58 -3.44 -0.52 -45.71
N LEU A 59 -4.27 -0.33 -46.75
CA LEU A 59 -4.57 0.98 -47.34
C LEU A 59 -5.44 1.86 -46.45
N THR A 60 -6.27 1.28 -45.57
CA THR A 60 -7.03 2.06 -44.58
C THR A 60 -6.17 2.56 -43.43
N ASN A 61 -4.89 2.17 -43.37
CA ASN A 61 -3.87 2.66 -42.44
C ASN A 61 -4.25 2.53 -40.95
N ASN A 62 -5.21 1.64 -40.63
CA ASN A 62 -5.70 1.36 -39.28
C ASN A 62 -4.74 0.46 -38.48
N LEU A 63 -3.43 0.60 -38.73
CA LEU A 63 -2.43 0.35 -37.70
C LEU A 63 -2.54 1.47 -36.66
N ILE A 64 -3.63 1.43 -35.86
CA ILE A 64 -3.64 2.07 -34.56
C ILE A 64 -2.40 1.50 -33.85
N PRO A 65 -1.38 2.31 -33.55
CA PRO A 65 -0.23 1.80 -32.82
C PRO A 65 -0.80 1.33 -31.50
N ALA A 66 -0.66 0.03 -31.22
CA ALA A 66 -0.99 -0.51 -29.91
C ALA A 66 -0.08 0.21 -28.92
N ARG A 67 -0.59 1.28 -28.29
CA ARG A 67 -0.05 1.76 -27.04
C ARG A 67 -0.12 0.55 -26.13
N ALA A 68 1.05 -0.06 -25.89
CA ALA A 68 1.27 -0.77 -24.65
C ALA A 68 0.82 0.22 -23.57
N GLN A 69 -0.33 -0.07 -22.97
CA GLN A 69 -0.87 0.73 -21.90
C GLN A 69 0.03 0.41 -20.72
N GLU A 70 1.13 1.20 -20.62
CA GLU A 70 2.20 1.06 -19.63
C GLU A 70 1.58 0.56 -18.33
N PRO A 71 1.85 -0.69 -17.91
CA PRO A 71 1.02 -1.35 -16.92
C PRO A 71 0.99 -0.56 -15.63
N ARG A 72 -0.06 0.26 -15.46
CA ARG A 72 -0.30 1.04 -14.25
C ARG A 72 -0.18 0.04 -13.12
N GLN A 73 0.83 0.25 -12.28
CA GLN A 73 1.27 -0.72 -11.27
C GLN A 73 0.16 -0.82 -10.21
N GLU A 74 -0.85 -1.64 -10.51
CA GLU A 74 -2.12 -1.69 -9.81
C GLU A 74 -1.86 -2.09 -8.37
N ILE A 75 -2.04 -1.15 -7.44
CA ILE A 75 -1.84 -1.42 -6.02
C ILE A 75 -2.89 -2.45 -5.61
N ARG A 76 -2.44 -3.59 -5.10
CA ARG A 76 -3.28 -4.61 -4.45
C ARG A 76 -2.65 -4.96 -3.12
N GLY A 77 -2.90 -4.08 -2.18
CA GLY A 77 -2.23 -4.01 -0.89
C GLY A 77 -3.04 -4.57 0.27
N VAL A 78 -2.36 -4.86 1.36
CA VAL A 78 -2.97 -5.13 2.66
C VAL A 78 -2.11 -4.53 3.76
N TRP A 79 -2.76 -3.90 4.75
CA TRP A 79 -2.08 -3.52 5.99
C TRP A 79 -2.02 -4.72 6.95
N MET A 80 -0.83 -4.99 7.50
CA MET A 80 -0.68 -5.87 8.65
C MET A 80 -0.34 -4.99 9.85
N THR A 81 -1.22 -5.02 10.85
CA THR A 81 -1.25 -4.15 12.02
C THR A 81 -0.67 -4.83 13.26
N THR A 82 -0.74 -4.17 14.41
CA THR A 82 -0.41 -4.77 15.71
C THR A 82 -1.39 -5.87 16.14
N ASN A 83 -2.58 -5.96 15.53
CA ASN A 83 -3.54 -7.05 15.76
C ASN A 83 -3.02 -8.38 15.20
N ASP A 84 -2.47 -8.36 13.98
CA ASP A 84 -1.94 -9.49 13.22
C ASP A 84 -0.61 -10.05 13.78
N LYS A 85 -0.20 -9.59 14.96
CA LYS A 85 1.07 -9.92 15.63
C LYS A 85 1.25 -11.41 15.87
N ASP A 86 0.17 -12.15 16.11
CA ASP A 86 0.22 -13.62 16.28
C ASP A 86 0.44 -14.38 14.95
N ILE A 87 0.33 -13.70 13.82
CA ILE A 87 0.68 -14.19 12.48
C ILE A 87 2.10 -13.75 12.14
N LEU A 88 2.43 -12.46 12.35
CA LEU A 88 3.77 -11.90 12.13
C LEU A 88 4.88 -12.59 12.94
N ARG A 89 4.56 -13.13 14.13
CA ARG A 89 5.56 -13.80 15.00
C ARG A 89 5.77 -15.29 14.70
N ASP A 90 4.82 -15.97 14.06
CA ASP A 90 4.85 -17.40 13.76
C ASP A 90 5.26 -17.62 12.29
N ARG A 91 6.46 -18.16 12.07
CA ARG A 91 7.06 -18.29 10.72
C ARG A 91 6.22 -19.14 9.76
N ARG A 92 5.44 -20.08 10.28
CA ARG A 92 4.56 -20.94 9.48
C ARG A 92 3.27 -20.20 9.14
N LYS A 93 2.58 -19.59 10.12
CA LYS A 93 1.40 -18.76 9.84
C LYS A 93 1.74 -17.61 8.87
N LEU A 94 2.93 -17.03 8.99
CA LEU A 94 3.41 -15.97 8.10
C LEU A 94 3.64 -16.47 6.66
N GLY A 95 4.16 -17.69 6.51
CA GLY A 95 4.23 -18.37 5.20
C GLY A 95 2.85 -18.66 4.62
N ASP A 96 1.96 -19.29 5.40
CA ASP A 96 0.58 -19.60 5.03
C ASP A 96 -0.19 -18.33 4.59
N ALA A 97 0.05 -17.21 5.29
CA ALA A 97 -0.50 -15.89 5.02
C ALA A 97 -0.04 -15.30 3.68
N ILE A 98 1.27 -15.28 3.46
CA ILE A 98 1.89 -14.75 2.24
C ILE A 98 1.48 -15.57 1.01
N ASP A 99 1.40 -16.89 1.16
CA ASP A 99 0.87 -17.79 0.16
C ASP A 99 -0.63 -17.53 -0.12
N GLN A 100 -1.45 -17.21 0.89
CA GLN A 100 -2.85 -16.83 0.70
C GLN A 100 -2.99 -15.52 -0.08
N LEU A 101 -2.25 -14.48 0.29
CA LEU A 101 -2.22 -13.20 -0.44
C LEU A 101 -1.79 -13.42 -1.90
N LYS A 102 -0.76 -14.24 -2.14
CA LYS A 102 -0.32 -14.58 -3.50
C LYS A 102 -1.38 -15.33 -4.30
N ARG A 103 -2.07 -16.31 -3.70
CA ARG A 103 -3.21 -17.04 -4.30
C ARG A 103 -4.46 -16.16 -4.54
N LEU A 104 -4.49 -14.96 -3.98
CA LEU A 104 -5.53 -13.94 -4.18
C LEU A 104 -5.07 -12.78 -5.08
N ASN A 105 -3.92 -12.91 -5.75
CA ASN A 105 -3.36 -11.91 -6.66
C ASN A 105 -3.13 -10.52 -6.04
N PHE A 106 -2.86 -10.47 -4.73
CA PHE A 106 -2.24 -9.31 -4.07
C PHE A 106 -0.79 -9.16 -4.54
N ASN A 107 -0.22 -7.96 -4.38
CA ASN A 107 1.15 -7.65 -4.78
C ASN A 107 1.93 -6.76 -3.81
N THR A 108 1.31 -6.24 -2.75
CA THR A 108 1.97 -5.38 -1.75
C THR A 108 1.51 -5.71 -0.33
N ILE A 109 2.41 -5.64 0.64
CA ILE A 109 2.14 -5.73 2.07
C ILE A 109 2.68 -4.46 2.75
N TYR A 110 1.87 -3.86 3.61
CA TYR A 110 2.22 -2.69 4.44
C TYR A 110 2.26 -3.11 5.91
N PRO A 111 3.39 -3.67 6.40
CA PRO A 111 3.51 -4.09 7.79
C PRO A 111 3.80 -2.90 8.69
N VAL A 112 3.09 -2.79 9.79
CA VAL A 112 3.40 -1.81 10.84
C VAL A 112 4.82 -2.03 11.37
N VAL A 113 5.58 -0.94 11.44
CA VAL A 113 6.91 -0.91 12.09
C VAL A 113 7.05 0.18 13.14
N TRP A 114 6.12 1.13 13.23
CA TRP A 114 6.07 2.18 14.24
C TRP A 114 4.62 2.44 14.70
N ASN A 115 4.31 2.07 15.94
CA ASN A 115 2.99 2.16 16.56
C ASN A 115 3.13 2.34 18.09
N SER A 116 2.27 3.14 18.71
CA SER A 116 2.22 3.37 20.17
C SER A 116 3.52 3.90 20.81
N GLY A 117 4.39 4.52 20.03
CA GLY A 117 5.72 4.97 20.48
C GLY A 117 6.81 3.89 20.44
N TYR A 118 6.52 2.71 19.87
CA TYR A 118 7.40 1.55 19.80
C TYR A 118 7.64 1.08 18.36
N VAL A 119 8.78 0.41 18.16
CA VAL A 119 9.23 -0.18 16.90
C VAL A 119 9.12 -1.69 16.88
N MET A 120 8.59 -2.26 15.78
CA MET A 120 8.35 -3.71 15.65
C MET A 120 9.56 -4.55 15.21
N TYR A 121 10.76 -4.04 15.42
CA TYR A 121 12.04 -4.62 15.01
C TYR A 121 13.17 -4.29 16.02
N PRO A 122 14.33 -4.95 15.94
CA PRO A 122 15.50 -4.62 16.76
C PRO A 122 16.11 -3.28 16.33
N SER A 123 15.95 -2.25 17.16
CA SER A 123 16.36 -0.87 16.86
C SER A 123 17.38 -0.33 17.87
N PRO A 124 18.66 -0.19 17.47
CA PRO A 124 19.63 0.64 18.16
C PRO A 124 19.15 2.06 18.45
N VAL A 125 18.42 2.71 17.53
CA VAL A 125 17.90 4.07 17.74
C VAL A 125 16.90 4.12 18.91
N ALA A 126 15.91 3.22 18.95
CA ALA A 126 14.92 3.18 20.03
C ALA A 126 15.54 2.82 21.39
N GLN A 127 16.60 1.99 21.39
CA GLN A 127 17.38 1.67 22.59
C GLN A 127 18.18 2.88 23.08
N GLN A 128 18.88 3.59 22.20
CA GLN A 128 19.68 4.77 22.56
C GLN A 128 18.84 5.95 23.06
N ARG A 129 17.59 6.07 22.60
CA ARG A 129 16.63 7.09 23.07
C ARG A 129 15.86 6.68 24.33
N GLU A 130 16.12 5.48 24.86
CA GLU A 130 15.46 4.86 26.03
C GLU A 130 13.93 4.74 25.93
N ILE A 131 13.38 4.76 24.70
CA ILE A 131 11.92 4.75 24.45
C ILE A 131 11.29 3.35 24.37
N GLN A 132 12.11 2.29 24.41
CA GLN A 132 11.62 0.92 24.30
C GLN A 132 12.45 -0.05 25.16
N PRO A 133 11.95 -0.47 26.34
CA PRO A 133 12.68 -1.35 27.26
C PRO A 133 12.66 -2.84 26.85
N PHE A 134 12.19 -3.16 25.64
CA PHE A 134 12.07 -4.52 25.10
C PHE A 134 12.48 -4.58 23.63
N VAL A 135 12.54 -5.78 23.05
CA VAL A 135 12.67 -5.99 21.60
C VAL A 135 11.63 -7.01 21.16
N TYR A 136 10.77 -6.65 20.21
CA TYR A 136 9.84 -7.62 19.63
C TYR A 136 10.61 -8.68 18.81
N ARG A 137 10.29 -9.94 19.07
CA ARG A 137 10.84 -11.12 18.40
C ARG A 137 9.73 -12.10 18.07
N GLY A 138 9.90 -12.84 16.98
CA GLY A 138 9.03 -13.97 16.67
C GLY A 138 9.20 -15.14 17.64
N LEU A 139 8.40 -16.18 17.46
CA LEU A 139 8.36 -17.33 18.37
C LEU A 139 9.66 -18.13 18.41
N ASP A 140 10.42 -18.14 17.30
CA ASP A 140 11.72 -18.80 17.18
C ASP A 140 12.89 -17.84 17.48
N GLY A 141 12.62 -16.69 18.10
CA GLY A 141 13.60 -15.61 18.35
C GLY A 141 14.00 -14.80 17.11
N GLN A 142 13.38 -15.08 15.95
CA GLN A 142 13.71 -14.42 14.69
C GLN A 142 13.29 -12.94 14.66
N ASP A 143 13.92 -12.19 13.77
CA ASP A 143 13.47 -10.85 13.39
C ASP A 143 12.14 -10.93 12.63
N ILE A 144 11.13 -10.20 13.08
CA ILE A 144 9.78 -10.24 12.50
C ILE A 144 9.77 -9.62 11.09
N ILE A 145 10.42 -8.47 10.93
CA ILE A 145 10.40 -7.69 9.68
C ILE A 145 11.38 -8.30 8.67
N GLY A 146 12.54 -8.77 9.14
CA GLY A 146 13.49 -9.53 8.33
C GLY A 146 12.91 -10.84 7.80
N ASP A 147 12.16 -11.59 8.61
CA ASP A 147 11.49 -12.82 8.16
C ASP A 147 10.38 -12.50 7.15
N LEU A 148 9.47 -11.56 7.47
CA LEU A 148 8.38 -11.11 6.58
C LEU A 148 8.89 -10.72 5.19
N ILE A 149 9.88 -9.83 5.10
CA ILE A 149 10.44 -9.38 3.82
C ILE A 149 11.02 -10.57 3.06
N SER A 150 11.78 -11.43 3.74
CA SER A 150 12.37 -12.64 3.14
C SER A 150 11.32 -13.64 2.65
N GLN A 151 10.17 -13.75 3.32
CA GLN A 151 9.05 -14.62 2.92
C GLN A 151 8.30 -14.02 1.72
N ALA A 152 7.95 -12.73 1.78
CA ALA A 152 7.15 -12.03 0.78
C ALA A 152 7.89 -11.87 -0.56
N HIS A 153 9.19 -11.56 -0.52
CA HIS A 153 10.04 -11.44 -1.71
C HIS A 153 10.15 -12.77 -2.48
N ARG A 154 10.13 -13.93 -1.80
CA ARG A 154 10.10 -15.25 -2.47
C ARG A 154 8.83 -15.47 -3.30
N GLN A 155 7.71 -14.87 -2.90
CA GLN A 155 6.47 -14.87 -3.69
C GLN A 155 6.34 -13.67 -4.64
N GLY A 156 7.34 -12.78 -4.71
CA GLY A 156 7.27 -11.56 -5.52
C GLY A 156 6.14 -10.62 -5.09
N LEU A 157 5.96 -10.46 -3.77
CA LEU A 157 5.16 -9.40 -3.16
C LEU A 157 6.11 -8.29 -2.68
N LEU A 158 5.75 -7.02 -2.90
CA LEU A 158 6.48 -5.89 -2.33
C LEU A 158 6.16 -5.76 -0.85
N VAL A 159 7.12 -5.30 -0.05
CA VAL A 159 6.94 -4.98 1.38
C VAL A 159 7.37 -3.55 1.64
N ILE A 160 6.42 -2.73 2.10
CA ILE A 160 6.60 -1.29 2.33
C ILE A 160 6.27 -1.01 3.81
N PRO A 161 7.25 -1.07 4.72
CA PRO A 161 7.06 -0.84 6.16
C PRO A 161 6.37 0.49 6.46
N TRP A 162 5.46 0.44 7.43
CA TRP A 162 4.43 1.47 7.65
C TRP A 162 4.54 2.09 9.06
N PHE A 163 4.61 3.42 9.07
CA PHE A 163 4.63 4.26 10.28
C PHE A 163 3.21 4.71 10.60
N GLU A 164 2.42 3.78 11.17
CA GLU A 164 1.00 3.94 11.51
C GLU A 164 0.75 5.14 12.44
N PHE A 165 1.52 5.26 13.52
CA PHE A 165 1.30 6.34 14.51
C PHE A 165 1.94 7.68 14.13
N GLY A 166 2.86 7.74 13.16
CA GLY A 166 3.53 8.98 12.78
C GLY A 166 4.08 9.78 13.98
N PHE A 167 3.47 10.92 14.28
CA PHE A 167 3.81 11.78 15.44
C PHE A 167 2.95 11.52 16.71
N MET A 168 1.92 10.68 16.65
CA MET A 168 1.04 10.34 17.77
C MET A 168 1.71 9.37 18.75
N ALA A 169 1.44 9.49 20.05
CA ALA A 169 1.87 8.53 21.06
C ALA A 169 0.86 8.41 22.23
N PRO A 170 0.81 7.27 22.95
CA PRO A 170 0.11 7.19 24.22
C PRO A 170 0.82 8.06 25.28
N PRO A 171 0.10 8.81 26.15
CA PRO A 171 0.71 9.63 27.20
C PRO A 171 1.55 8.83 28.19
N THR A 172 1.31 7.52 28.30
CA THR A 172 2.02 6.59 29.20
C THR A 172 3.19 5.85 28.54
N SER A 173 3.51 6.15 27.27
CA SER A 173 4.67 5.54 26.59
C SER A 173 5.99 6.14 27.08
N GLU A 174 7.07 5.35 27.11
CA GLU A 174 8.40 5.83 27.48
C GLU A 174 8.88 6.97 26.56
N LEU A 175 8.44 6.99 25.30
CA LEU A 175 8.62 8.14 24.40
C LEU A 175 8.05 9.44 24.98
N ALA A 176 6.80 9.43 25.44
CA ALA A 176 6.12 10.62 25.99
C ALA A 176 6.64 10.99 27.40
N LEU A 177 6.96 9.98 28.21
CA LEU A 177 7.42 10.16 29.59
C LEU A 177 8.88 10.64 29.68
N ASN A 178 9.76 10.20 28.77
CA ASN A 178 11.18 10.56 28.78
C ASN A 178 11.46 11.85 27.99
N HIS A 179 10.62 12.21 27.01
CA HIS A 179 10.78 13.40 26.17
C HIS A 179 9.54 14.33 26.23
N PRO A 180 9.11 14.81 27.41
CA PRO A 180 7.91 15.65 27.53
C PRO A 180 8.05 17.02 26.86
N ASP A 181 9.27 17.51 26.67
CA ASP A 181 9.59 18.74 25.94
C ASP A 181 9.46 18.59 24.41
N TRP A 182 9.41 17.36 23.89
CA TRP A 182 9.07 17.09 22.50
C TRP A 182 7.57 17.12 22.23
N LEU A 183 6.70 17.15 23.25
CA LEU A 183 5.25 17.17 23.07
C LEU A 183 4.73 18.55 22.66
N THR A 184 3.56 18.59 22.03
CA THR A 184 2.86 19.84 21.70
C THR A 184 1.49 19.94 22.37
N GLN A 185 1.06 21.17 22.63
CA GLN A 185 -0.19 21.54 23.31
C GLN A 185 -1.10 22.34 22.36
N LYS A 186 -2.37 22.46 22.75
CA LYS A 186 -3.37 23.34 22.12
C LYS A 186 -3.34 24.76 22.71
N GLN A 187 -4.09 25.66 22.08
CA GLN A 187 -4.17 27.08 22.49
C GLN A 187 -4.76 27.30 23.90
N ASP A 188 -5.51 26.34 24.44
CA ASP A 188 -6.02 26.36 25.82
C ASP A 188 -5.06 25.75 26.86
N GLY A 189 -3.92 25.21 26.40
CA GLY A 189 -2.94 24.51 27.24
C GLY A 189 -3.22 23.02 27.43
N SER A 190 -4.22 22.43 26.78
CA SER A 190 -4.42 20.97 26.81
C SER A 190 -3.40 20.24 25.93
N GLU A 191 -2.86 19.14 26.45
CA GLU A 191 -1.76 18.37 25.83
C GLU A 191 -2.25 17.10 25.10
N THR A 192 -3.52 16.72 25.26
CA THR A 192 -4.06 15.45 24.78
C THR A 192 -5.25 15.58 23.84
N SER A 193 -5.51 14.53 23.05
CA SER A 193 -6.67 14.38 22.18
C SER A 193 -7.20 12.93 22.26
N ILE A 194 -8.42 12.69 21.78
CA ILE A 194 -9.02 11.34 21.78
C ILE A 194 -8.93 10.76 20.37
N GLY A 195 -8.02 9.79 20.20
CA GLY A 195 -7.90 8.98 18.99
C GLY A 195 -8.72 7.68 19.07
N ALA A 196 -8.64 6.85 18.03
CA ALA A 196 -9.37 5.58 17.96
C ALA A 196 -8.95 4.56 19.05
N GLY A 197 -7.73 4.67 19.58
CA GLY A 197 -7.19 3.85 20.67
C GLY A 197 -7.41 4.42 22.08
N GLY A 198 -8.03 5.59 22.23
CA GLY A 198 -8.16 6.31 23.50
C GLY A 198 -7.41 7.65 23.52
N GLU A 199 -6.96 8.08 24.69
CA GLU A 199 -6.23 9.33 24.86
C GLU A 199 -4.80 9.25 24.30
N VAL A 200 -4.40 10.28 23.55
CA VAL A 200 -3.09 10.37 22.88
C VAL A 200 -2.50 11.78 23.00
N VAL A 201 -1.17 11.85 23.11
CA VAL A 201 -0.35 13.05 22.93
C VAL A 201 0.24 13.08 21.52
N TRP A 202 0.75 14.24 21.11
CA TRP A 202 1.44 14.41 19.84
C TRP A 202 2.85 14.94 20.06
N LEU A 203 3.82 14.29 19.42
CA LEU A 203 5.16 14.84 19.21
C LEU A 203 5.04 16.11 18.35
N ASN A 204 5.83 17.13 18.67
CA ASN A 204 5.90 18.37 17.93
C ASN A 204 6.65 18.15 16.59
N PRO A 205 5.96 18.16 15.43
CA PRO A 205 6.59 17.88 14.13
C PRO A 205 7.51 19.02 13.67
N PHE A 206 7.53 20.13 14.39
CA PHE A 206 8.39 21.29 14.14
C PHE A 206 9.68 21.24 14.98
N HIS A 207 9.76 20.39 16.01
CA HIS A 207 10.93 20.28 16.89
C HIS A 207 12.10 19.54 16.19
N PRO A 208 13.33 20.07 16.19
CA PRO A 208 14.43 19.47 15.42
C PRO A 208 14.81 18.07 15.89
N GLU A 209 14.71 17.79 17.18
CA GLU A 209 15.06 16.49 17.76
C GLU A 209 14.02 15.41 17.41
N VAL A 210 12.75 15.80 17.30
CA VAL A 210 11.65 14.93 16.81
C VAL A 210 11.87 14.62 15.32
N GLN A 211 12.18 15.64 14.50
CA GLN A 211 12.49 15.45 13.09
C GLN A 211 13.70 14.54 12.90
N GLN A 212 14.77 14.75 13.68
CA GLN A 212 15.95 13.88 13.68
C GLN A 212 15.61 12.45 14.11
N PHE A 213 14.86 12.26 15.21
CA PHE A 213 14.48 10.94 15.73
C PHE A 213 13.65 10.13 14.71
N ILE A 214 12.61 10.74 14.12
CA ILE A 214 11.81 10.06 13.07
C ILE A 214 12.66 9.77 11.83
N THR A 215 13.60 10.66 11.47
CA THR A 215 14.55 10.41 10.38
C THR A 215 15.47 9.22 10.69
N GLU A 216 16.02 9.14 11.90
CA GLU A 216 16.86 8.03 12.35
C GLU A 216 16.14 6.69 12.24
N LEU A 217 14.89 6.58 12.73
CA LEU A 217 14.07 5.35 12.59
C LEU A 217 13.78 4.98 11.12
N VAL A 218 13.47 5.96 10.28
CA VAL A 218 13.16 5.72 8.86
C VAL A 218 14.39 5.26 8.09
N LEU A 219 15.53 5.92 8.31
CA LEU A 219 16.80 5.53 7.67
C LEU A 219 17.32 4.20 8.21
N GLU A 220 17.06 3.88 9.49
CA GLU A 220 17.37 2.56 10.06
C GLU A 220 16.61 1.44 9.34
N ILE A 221 15.30 1.58 9.12
CA ILE A 221 14.51 0.64 8.32
C ILE A 221 15.04 0.51 6.89
N VAL A 222 15.27 1.64 6.20
CA VAL A 222 15.68 1.66 4.78
C VAL A 222 17.10 1.12 4.57
N THR A 223 17.95 1.17 5.60
CA THR A 223 19.34 0.67 5.56
C THR A 223 19.47 -0.79 6.01
N GLN A 224 18.81 -1.18 7.10
CA GLN A 224 18.96 -2.53 7.65
C GLN A 224 18.17 -3.59 6.86
N TYR A 225 17.03 -3.22 6.26
CA TYR A 225 16.14 -4.18 5.61
C TYR A 225 16.05 -3.95 4.10
N ASN A 226 15.90 -5.04 3.33
CA ASN A 226 15.60 -4.93 1.90
C ASN A 226 14.12 -4.58 1.63
N ALA A 227 13.56 -3.61 2.36
CA ALA A 227 12.21 -3.10 2.11
C ALA A 227 12.11 -2.40 0.73
N ASP A 228 10.95 -2.51 0.07
CA ASP A 228 10.70 -1.90 -1.25
C ASP A 228 10.36 -0.41 -1.16
N GLY A 229 10.14 0.10 0.06
CA GLY A 229 9.75 1.48 0.32
C GLY A 229 9.63 1.78 1.81
N ILE A 230 8.96 2.88 2.11
CA ILE A 230 8.47 3.26 3.44
C ILE A 230 7.11 3.96 3.27
N GLN A 231 6.17 3.72 4.17
CA GLN A 231 4.85 4.37 4.18
C GLN A 231 4.59 5.17 5.45
N PHE A 232 3.99 6.35 5.27
CA PHE A 232 3.57 7.26 6.33
C PHE A 232 2.07 7.43 6.34
N ASP A 233 1.44 7.35 7.52
CA ASP A 233 -0.03 7.33 7.64
C ASP A 233 -0.67 8.71 7.83
N ASP A 234 -1.99 8.77 8.10
CA ASP A 234 -2.69 10.04 8.34
C ASP A 234 -2.34 10.68 9.69
N HIS A 235 -1.62 9.95 10.56
CA HIS A 235 -0.92 10.45 11.76
C HIS A 235 0.50 10.99 11.50
N MET A 236 1.02 10.91 10.27
CA MET A 236 2.24 11.66 9.87
C MET A 236 1.87 13.12 9.57
N SER A 237 1.32 13.76 10.59
CA SER A 237 0.50 14.97 10.53
C SER A 237 0.43 15.61 11.92
N LEU A 238 -0.36 16.66 12.09
CA LEU A 238 -0.69 17.18 13.43
C LEU A 238 -2.11 17.73 13.44
N PRO A 239 -3.01 17.34 14.38
CA PRO A 239 -4.35 17.87 14.41
C PRO A 239 -4.31 19.40 14.58
N ALA A 240 -5.12 20.11 13.80
CA ALA A 240 -4.98 21.55 13.60
C ALA A 240 -5.20 22.39 14.87
N GLU A 241 -5.69 21.79 15.95
CA GLU A 241 -5.80 22.39 17.29
C GLU A 241 -4.48 22.50 18.07
N PHE A 242 -3.44 21.74 17.70
CA PHE A 242 -2.12 21.71 18.36
C PHE A 242 -1.09 22.67 17.72
N GLY A 243 0.16 22.68 18.21
CA GLY A 243 1.23 23.56 17.73
C GLY A 243 1.30 24.89 18.49
N TYR A 244 0.70 24.97 19.67
CA TYR A 244 0.69 26.16 20.54
C TYR A 244 1.65 26.03 21.73
N ASP A 245 2.60 25.10 21.66
CA ASP A 245 3.69 24.95 22.60
C ASP A 245 4.73 26.07 22.50
N LYS A 246 5.57 26.18 23.53
CA LYS A 246 6.56 27.25 23.68
C LYS A 246 7.57 27.29 22.54
N TYR A 247 7.95 26.14 21.96
CA TYR A 247 8.88 26.08 20.84
C TYR A 247 8.21 26.61 19.57
N THR A 248 7.02 26.13 19.25
CA THR A 248 6.31 26.47 18.01
C THR A 248 5.85 27.94 18.00
N VAL A 249 5.35 28.45 19.12
CA VAL A 249 5.00 29.88 19.30
C VAL A 249 6.22 30.78 19.10
N ALA A 250 7.38 30.39 19.66
CA ALA A 250 8.62 31.14 19.49
C ALA A 250 9.16 31.07 18.05
N LEU A 251 9.08 29.91 17.39
CA LEU A 251 9.49 29.71 16.01
C LEU A 251 8.62 30.54 15.04
N TYR A 252 7.30 30.52 15.22
CA TYR A 252 6.37 31.35 14.44
C TYR A 252 6.70 32.84 14.60
N THR A 253 6.76 33.32 15.84
CA THR A 253 7.03 34.75 16.15
C THR A 253 8.38 35.22 15.60
N LYS A 254 9.40 34.35 15.66
CA LYS A 254 10.74 34.60 15.09
C LYS A 254 10.70 34.78 13.57
N GLU A 255 9.85 34.04 12.86
CA GLU A 255 9.76 34.07 11.39
C GLU A 255 8.79 35.12 10.86
N THR A 256 7.54 35.13 11.35
CA THR A 256 6.45 35.99 10.83
C THR A 256 6.41 37.38 11.45
N LYS A 257 7.08 37.57 12.59
CA LYS A 257 6.98 38.77 13.47
C LYS A 257 5.59 39.02 14.06
N LYS A 258 4.67 38.05 13.95
CA LYS A 258 3.35 38.04 14.57
C LYS A 258 3.33 37.03 15.73
N ALA A 259 2.48 37.25 16.74
CA ALA A 259 2.05 36.13 17.59
C ALA A 259 1.16 35.18 16.77
N PRO A 260 1.13 33.86 17.05
CA PRO A 260 0.18 32.96 16.38
C PRO A 260 -1.27 33.35 16.74
N PRO A 261 -2.21 33.20 15.80
CA PRO A 261 -3.61 33.53 16.03
C PRO A 261 -4.28 32.55 17.00
N THR A 262 -5.23 33.05 17.77
CA THR A 262 -6.03 32.24 18.72
C THR A 262 -6.96 31.25 18.04
N ASP A 263 -7.32 31.51 16.77
CA ASP A 263 -8.06 30.55 15.96
C ASP A 263 -7.10 29.54 15.31
N SER A 264 -7.32 28.27 15.62
CA SER A 264 -6.58 27.13 15.10
C SER A 264 -6.81 26.89 13.61
N GLN A 265 -7.88 27.47 13.05
CA GLN A 265 -8.27 27.41 11.63
C GLN A 265 -7.89 28.67 10.83
N ASP A 266 -7.15 29.62 11.40
CA ASP A 266 -6.64 30.77 10.66
C ASP A 266 -5.82 30.33 9.42
N PRO A 267 -6.08 30.86 8.21
CA PRO A 267 -5.43 30.39 6.99
C PRO A 267 -3.91 30.59 6.93
N GLU A 268 -3.36 31.67 7.51
CA GLU A 268 -1.89 31.86 7.55
C GLU A 268 -1.24 30.84 8.50
N TRP A 269 -1.90 30.56 9.62
CA TRP A 269 -1.41 29.64 10.66
C TRP A 269 -1.54 28.16 10.30
N LEU A 270 -2.64 27.78 9.63
CA LEU A 270 -2.77 26.46 8.98
C LEU A 270 -1.66 26.27 7.95
N GLN A 271 -1.51 27.21 7.00
CA GLN A 271 -0.54 27.09 5.91
C GLN A 271 0.91 27.11 6.41
N TRP A 272 1.26 27.94 7.40
CA TRP A 272 2.62 27.97 7.95
C TRP A 272 2.98 26.63 8.60
N ARG A 273 2.10 26.04 9.41
CA ARG A 273 2.34 24.74 10.04
C ARG A 273 2.40 23.60 9.01
N ALA A 274 1.47 23.56 8.06
CA ALA A 274 1.48 22.58 6.96
C ALA A 274 2.76 22.69 6.10
N ASN A 275 3.27 23.90 5.88
CA ASN A 275 4.54 24.13 5.18
C ASN A 275 5.75 23.59 5.97
N LYS A 276 5.73 23.60 7.31
CA LYS A 276 6.79 23.00 8.14
C LYS A 276 6.81 21.47 8.02
N ILE A 277 5.65 20.81 8.11
CA ILE A 277 5.54 19.36 7.90
C ILE A 277 6.00 19.01 6.48
N THR A 278 5.58 19.79 5.47
CA THR A 278 6.01 19.63 4.07
C THR A 278 7.53 19.77 3.89
N ALA A 279 8.17 20.74 4.56
CA ALA A 279 9.62 20.90 4.54
C ALA A 279 10.36 19.71 5.18
N PHE A 280 9.83 19.16 6.28
CA PHE A 280 10.35 17.94 6.90
C PHE A 280 10.20 16.72 5.97
N MET A 281 9.00 16.46 5.42
CA MET A 281 8.78 15.33 4.52
C MET A 281 9.63 15.41 3.24
N SER A 282 9.95 16.61 2.76
CA SER A 282 10.89 16.82 1.65
C SER A 282 12.32 16.41 2.01
N GLN A 283 12.82 16.81 3.19
CA GLN A 283 14.14 16.39 3.70
C GLN A 283 14.21 14.88 3.94
N LEU A 284 13.16 14.31 4.54
CA LEU A 284 13.04 12.87 4.79
C LEU A 284 13.05 12.05 3.49
N ASN A 285 12.35 12.52 2.44
CA ASN A 285 12.41 11.92 1.11
C ASN A 285 13.83 11.98 0.52
N GLN A 286 14.50 13.13 0.59
CA GLN A 286 15.87 13.28 0.11
C GLN A 286 16.85 12.33 0.82
N ALA A 287 16.73 12.19 2.15
CA ALA A 287 17.55 11.29 2.94
C ALA A 287 17.31 9.80 2.59
N VAL A 288 16.04 9.37 2.54
CA VAL A 288 15.66 8.01 2.10
C VAL A 288 16.20 7.70 0.71
N LYS A 289 16.07 8.65 -0.23
CA LYS A 289 16.46 8.48 -1.63
C LYS A 289 17.97 8.56 -1.86
N ALA A 290 18.73 9.20 -0.96
CA ALA A 290 20.19 9.14 -0.98
C ALA A 290 20.72 7.74 -0.63
N ILE A 291 20.02 7.01 0.26
CA ILE A 291 20.37 5.63 0.62
C ILE A 291 19.81 4.63 -0.40
N LYS A 292 18.52 4.75 -0.74
CA LYS A 292 17.81 3.79 -1.61
C LYS A 292 16.96 4.54 -2.66
N PRO A 293 17.55 4.98 -3.80
CA PRO A 293 16.87 5.82 -4.80
C PRO A 293 15.53 5.27 -5.32
N ASN A 294 15.42 3.93 -5.38
CA ASN A 294 14.24 3.24 -5.89
C ASN A 294 13.18 2.91 -4.82
N ALA A 295 13.44 3.18 -3.52
CA ALA A 295 12.48 2.91 -2.45
C ALA A 295 11.19 3.73 -2.63
N ILE A 296 10.03 3.11 -2.62
CA ILE A 296 8.73 3.79 -2.75
C ILE A 296 8.46 4.63 -1.49
N PHE A 297 8.41 5.95 -1.61
CA PHE A 297 8.00 6.85 -0.53
C PHE A 297 6.48 7.03 -0.57
N SER A 298 5.77 6.24 0.22
CA SER A 298 4.31 6.07 0.18
C SER A 298 3.61 6.91 1.25
N ILE A 299 2.46 7.49 0.92
CA ILE A 299 1.61 8.23 1.86
C ILE A 299 0.23 7.57 1.92
N SER A 300 -0.30 7.33 3.11
CA SER A 300 -1.61 6.75 3.41
C SER A 300 -2.49 7.76 4.17
N PRO A 301 -3.04 8.81 3.54
CA PRO A 301 -3.70 9.89 4.26
C PRO A 301 -5.23 9.81 4.19
N ASN A 302 -5.91 10.64 4.98
CA ASN A 302 -7.32 10.93 4.76
C ASN A 302 -7.57 11.71 3.43
N TYR A 303 -8.82 11.91 3.02
CA TYR A 303 -9.12 12.71 1.82
C TYR A 303 -8.67 14.18 2.01
N TYR A 304 -8.12 14.78 0.95
CA TYR A 304 -7.26 15.98 1.02
C TYR A 304 -7.78 17.11 1.91
N GLU A 305 -9.04 17.52 1.72
CA GLU A 305 -9.63 18.60 2.51
C GLU A 305 -9.64 18.33 4.02
N PHE A 306 -9.88 17.09 4.44
CA PHE A 306 -9.82 16.72 5.85
C PHE A 306 -8.38 16.65 6.35
N ALA A 307 -7.51 15.97 5.58
CA ALA A 307 -6.09 15.83 5.87
C ALA A 307 -5.41 17.20 6.04
N TYR A 308 -5.72 18.17 5.18
CA TYR A 308 -5.20 19.54 5.28
C TYR A 308 -5.85 20.36 6.41
N LYS A 309 -7.18 20.53 6.41
CA LYS A 309 -7.86 21.45 7.36
C LYS A 309 -7.80 20.99 8.81
N HIS A 310 -7.90 19.69 9.04
CA HIS A 310 -7.97 19.12 10.38
C HIS A 310 -6.65 18.50 10.85
N HIS A 311 -5.72 18.16 9.95
CA HIS A 311 -4.46 17.49 10.29
C HIS A 311 -3.18 18.12 9.68
N LEU A 312 -3.28 19.28 9.02
CA LEU A 312 -2.13 20.01 8.44
C LEU A 312 -1.34 19.21 7.36
N GLN A 313 -1.91 18.11 6.86
CA GLN A 313 -1.25 17.14 6.01
C GLN A 313 -1.50 17.46 4.52
N ASP A 314 -0.64 18.32 3.97
CA ASP A 314 -0.72 18.84 2.60
C ASP A 314 -0.24 17.83 1.52
N TRP A 315 -0.85 16.64 1.50
CA TRP A 315 -0.39 15.55 0.63
C TRP A 315 -0.50 15.85 -0.87
N LEU A 316 -1.44 16.71 -1.30
CA LEU A 316 -1.56 17.10 -2.71
C LEU A 316 -0.38 17.95 -3.14
N ASN A 317 0.13 18.82 -2.26
CA ASN A 317 1.39 19.52 -2.49
C ASN A 317 2.57 18.55 -2.46
N TRP A 318 2.59 17.54 -1.58
CA TRP A 318 3.65 16.51 -1.57
C TRP A 318 3.71 15.71 -2.88
N VAL A 319 2.57 15.43 -3.50
CA VAL A 319 2.47 14.88 -4.86
C VAL A 319 3.01 15.88 -5.90
N ARG A 320 2.58 17.15 -5.85
CA ARG A 320 3.02 18.20 -6.78
C ARG A 320 4.54 18.43 -6.73
N LEU A 321 5.13 18.34 -5.55
CA LEU A 321 6.57 18.53 -5.25
C LEU A 321 7.46 17.29 -5.50
N ASP A 322 6.91 16.17 -5.99
CA ASP A 322 7.63 14.90 -6.21
C ASP A 322 8.21 14.27 -4.91
N ILE A 323 7.59 14.58 -3.77
CA ILE A 323 7.91 13.98 -2.46
C ILE A 323 7.28 12.58 -2.37
N ALA A 324 5.98 12.45 -2.70
CA ALA A 324 5.27 11.17 -2.68
C ALA A 324 5.49 10.39 -3.99
N ASP A 325 5.92 9.13 -3.89
CA ASP A 325 5.97 8.17 -5.00
C ASP A 325 4.70 7.30 -5.10
N GLU A 326 3.95 7.14 -4.00
CA GLU A 326 2.67 6.43 -3.92
C GLU A 326 1.69 7.20 -3.04
N LEU A 327 0.39 7.17 -3.38
CA LEU A 327 -0.70 7.66 -2.55
C LEU A 327 -1.78 6.58 -2.36
N ILE A 328 -2.22 6.34 -1.13
CA ILE A 328 -3.33 5.43 -0.82
C ILE A 328 -4.32 6.13 0.11
N VAL A 329 -5.38 6.73 -0.43
CA VAL A 329 -6.29 7.54 0.40
C VAL A 329 -7.24 6.64 1.20
N GLN A 330 -7.23 6.79 2.53
CA GLN A 330 -8.06 6.04 3.46
C GLN A 330 -9.53 6.51 3.38
N VAL A 331 -10.39 5.75 2.69
CA VAL A 331 -11.81 6.09 2.49
C VAL A 331 -12.70 5.13 3.27
N TYR A 332 -12.56 5.13 4.58
CA TYR A 332 -13.39 4.30 5.47
C TYR A 332 -14.78 4.92 5.61
N ARG A 333 -15.72 4.50 4.75
CA ARG A 333 -17.11 4.97 4.75
C ARG A 333 -18.10 3.79 4.75
N PRO A 334 -19.21 3.88 5.50
CA PRO A 334 -20.13 2.75 5.72
C PRO A 334 -21.17 2.57 4.61
N ASN A 335 -21.26 3.50 3.65
CA ASN A 335 -22.15 3.42 2.50
C ASN A 335 -21.37 3.73 1.21
N LEU A 336 -21.90 3.27 0.07
CA LEU A 336 -21.23 3.39 -1.23
C LEU A 336 -21.23 4.82 -1.77
N GLU A 337 -22.30 5.59 -1.56
CA GLU A 337 -22.45 6.96 -2.04
C GLU A 337 -21.36 7.89 -1.47
N SER A 338 -21.27 7.99 -0.14
CA SER A 338 -20.24 8.82 0.52
C SER A 338 -18.81 8.28 0.38
N PHE A 339 -18.65 7.03 -0.08
CA PHE A 339 -17.36 6.47 -0.50
C PHE A 339 -17.00 6.97 -1.91
N VAL A 340 -17.94 6.83 -2.86
CA VAL A 340 -17.83 7.30 -4.25
C VAL A 340 -17.54 8.80 -4.29
N ASP A 341 -18.19 9.61 -3.45
CA ASP A 341 -17.94 11.05 -3.31
C ASP A 341 -16.49 11.41 -2.99
N LYS A 342 -15.79 10.60 -2.19
CA LYS A 342 -14.39 10.89 -1.81
C LYS A 342 -13.42 10.43 -2.87
N ILE A 343 -13.65 9.28 -3.51
CA ILE A 343 -12.76 8.81 -4.60
C ILE A 343 -12.94 9.64 -5.89
N ASN A 344 -14.13 10.20 -6.14
CA ASN A 344 -14.40 11.05 -7.31
C ASN A 344 -13.78 12.44 -7.27
N ARG A 345 -13.11 12.82 -6.17
CA ARG A 345 -12.53 14.14 -5.98
C ARG A 345 -11.50 14.54 -7.06
N PRO A 346 -11.41 15.84 -7.41
CA PRO A 346 -10.41 16.32 -8.36
C PRO A 346 -8.97 16.06 -7.88
N GLU A 347 -8.70 16.11 -6.57
CA GLU A 347 -7.40 15.80 -5.96
C GLU A 347 -6.90 14.37 -6.30
N MET A 348 -7.82 13.38 -6.27
CA MET A 348 -7.54 12.00 -6.68
C MET A 348 -7.23 11.92 -8.19
N THR A 349 -7.98 12.69 -8.97
CA THR A 349 -7.92 12.71 -10.44
C THR A 349 -6.70 13.48 -10.97
N GLU A 350 -6.13 14.38 -10.16
CA GLU A 350 -4.82 14.99 -10.38
C GLU A 350 -3.71 13.99 -10.06
N THR A 351 -3.74 13.38 -8.87
CA THR A 351 -2.67 12.49 -8.39
C THR A 351 -2.48 11.24 -9.26
N GLN A 352 -3.57 10.62 -9.69
CA GLN A 352 -3.56 9.43 -10.57
C GLN A 352 -2.96 9.69 -11.97
N LYS A 353 -2.75 10.96 -12.35
CA LYS A 353 -2.03 11.31 -13.59
C LYS A 353 -0.52 11.39 -13.39
N LYS A 354 -0.03 11.44 -12.14
CA LYS A 354 1.38 11.61 -11.79
C LYS A 354 2.00 10.35 -11.17
N ILE A 355 1.31 9.68 -10.24
CA ILE A 355 1.83 8.54 -9.47
C ILE A 355 0.81 7.40 -9.32
N PRO A 356 1.25 6.16 -9.00
CA PRO A 356 0.37 5.11 -8.51
C PRO A 356 -0.52 5.62 -7.36
N THR A 357 -1.84 5.52 -7.56
CA THR A 357 -2.84 6.01 -6.61
C THR A 357 -3.82 4.88 -6.32
N GLY A 358 -4.09 4.66 -5.03
CA GLY A 358 -5.04 3.67 -4.55
C GLY A 358 -5.97 4.22 -3.48
N VAL A 359 -6.84 3.33 -2.98
CA VAL A 359 -7.84 3.63 -1.95
C VAL A 359 -7.76 2.59 -0.84
N GLY A 360 -7.69 3.05 0.41
CA GLY A 360 -7.83 2.23 1.60
C GLY A 360 -9.29 1.87 1.85
N ILE A 361 -9.61 0.57 1.86
CA ILE A 361 -10.95 0.02 2.12
C ILE A 361 -10.95 -0.70 3.47
N MET A 362 -11.91 -0.36 4.33
CA MET A 362 -12.12 -1.01 5.64
C MET A 362 -12.83 -2.35 5.44
N THR A 363 -12.18 -3.45 5.81
CA THR A 363 -12.74 -4.82 5.68
C THR A 363 -13.39 -5.35 6.96
N GLY A 364 -13.10 -4.71 8.09
CA GLY A 364 -13.72 -4.98 9.39
C GLY A 364 -12.82 -4.60 10.56
N LEU A 365 -13.42 -4.50 11.75
CA LEU A 365 -12.74 -4.46 13.05
C LEU A 365 -13.34 -5.55 13.94
N ARG A 366 -12.59 -6.02 14.95
CA ARG A 366 -13.00 -7.06 15.92
C ARG A 366 -14.37 -6.85 16.57
N ASN A 367 -14.83 -5.60 16.69
CA ASN A 367 -16.14 -5.22 17.24
C ASN A 367 -17.09 -4.57 16.20
N ARG A 368 -16.70 -4.52 14.92
CA ARG A 368 -17.44 -3.89 13.82
C ARG A 368 -17.11 -4.61 12.49
N PRO A 369 -17.67 -5.82 12.26
CA PRO A 369 -17.53 -6.53 10.99
C PRO A 369 -18.15 -5.72 9.84
N VAL A 370 -17.54 -5.76 8.65
CA VAL A 370 -18.06 -5.13 7.42
C VAL A 370 -18.36 -6.21 6.39
N ALA A 371 -19.59 -6.28 5.88
CA ALA A 371 -20.04 -7.36 4.99
C ALA A 371 -19.29 -7.38 3.65
N ILE A 372 -19.02 -8.58 3.12
CA ILE A 372 -18.24 -8.77 1.88
C ILE A 372 -18.87 -8.08 0.67
N GLN A 373 -20.21 -7.97 0.63
CA GLN A 373 -20.88 -7.29 -0.47
C GLN A 373 -20.61 -5.78 -0.49
N GLN A 374 -20.41 -5.14 0.68
CA GLN A 374 -19.98 -3.74 0.75
C GLN A 374 -18.54 -3.59 0.22
N ILE A 375 -17.64 -4.48 0.65
CA ILE A 375 -16.24 -4.51 0.20
C ILE A 375 -16.18 -4.68 -1.32
N LYS A 376 -16.95 -5.63 -1.89
CA LYS A 376 -17.03 -5.86 -3.35
C LYS A 376 -17.50 -4.60 -4.10
N SER A 377 -18.59 -3.96 -3.66
CA SER A 377 -19.10 -2.75 -4.32
C SER A 377 -18.12 -1.57 -4.22
N GLN A 378 -17.40 -1.44 -3.10
CA GLN A 378 -16.36 -0.41 -2.95
C GLN A 378 -15.15 -0.69 -3.85
N VAL A 379 -14.68 -1.94 -3.94
CA VAL A 379 -13.59 -2.34 -4.86
C VAL A 379 -13.98 -2.10 -6.32
N GLN A 380 -15.21 -2.45 -6.72
CA GLN A 380 -15.72 -2.19 -8.07
C GLN A 380 -15.68 -0.70 -8.42
N ALA A 381 -16.18 0.17 -7.55
CA ALA A 381 -16.14 1.62 -7.76
C ALA A 381 -14.71 2.21 -7.83
N VAL A 382 -13.73 1.58 -7.17
CA VAL A 382 -12.30 1.96 -7.28
C VAL A 382 -11.70 1.47 -8.61
N GLN A 383 -12.01 0.23 -9.01
CA GLN A 383 -11.57 -0.37 -10.27
C GLN A 383 -12.14 0.35 -11.50
N GLU A 384 -13.40 0.79 -11.46
CA GLU A 384 -14.06 1.60 -12.51
C GLU A 384 -13.32 2.93 -12.77
N ARG A 385 -12.67 3.50 -11.74
CA ARG A 385 -11.82 4.69 -11.88
C ARG A 385 -10.38 4.37 -12.31
N GLY A 386 -10.01 3.09 -12.42
CA GLY A 386 -8.64 2.64 -12.69
C GLY A 386 -7.65 2.97 -11.56
N LEU A 387 -8.13 3.00 -10.32
CA LEU A 387 -7.33 3.14 -9.10
C LEU A 387 -6.97 1.76 -8.52
N GLY A 388 -5.91 1.69 -7.72
CA GLY A 388 -5.58 0.51 -6.93
C GLY A 388 -6.36 0.43 -5.61
N VAL A 389 -6.26 -0.69 -4.92
CA VAL A 389 -6.89 -0.94 -3.61
C VAL A 389 -5.85 -1.38 -2.59
N SER A 390 -5.98 -0.91 -1.35
CA SER A 390 -5.39 -1.59 -0.18
C SER A 390 -6.45 -1.84 0.88
N PHE A 391 -6.35 -2.97 1.57
CA PHE A 391 -7.36 -3.39 2.55
C PHE A 391 -6.87 -3.22 3.99
N PHE A 392 -7.68 -2.55 4.81
CA PHE A 392 -7.50 -2.37 6.25
C PHE A 392 -8.47 -3.31 6.99
N TYR A 393 -8.03 -4.45 7.52
CA TYR A 393 -6.64 -4.95 7.59
C TYR A 393 -6.59 -6.47 7.42
N TYR A 394 -5.39 -7.06 7.49
CA TYR A 394 -5.13 -8.44 7.07
C TYR A 394 -6.06 -9.49 7.73
N GLU A 395 -6.21 -9.54 9.06
CA GLU A 395 -7.16 -10.47 9.70
C GLU A 395 -8.61 -10.25 9.19
N SER A 396 -9.09 -9.00 9.17
CA SER A 396 -10.49 -8.70 8.83
C SER A 396 -10.85 -8.84 7.34
N LEU A 397 -9.92 -9.29 6.50
CA LEU A 397 -10.26 -9.80 5.17
C LEU A 397 -11.18 -11.02 5.25
N TRP A 398 -10.99 -11.90 6.24
CA TRP A 398 -11.78 -13.14 6.38
C TRP A 398 -12.05 -13.59 7.82
N GLU A 399 -11.24 -13.23 8.80
CA GLU A 399 -11.64 -13.22 10.21
C GLU A 399 -12.60 -12.04 10.47
N ASP A 400 -13.17 -11.94 11.68
CA ASP A 400 -14.04 -10.82 12.10
C ASP A 400 -15.13 -10.43 11.07
N SER A 401 -15.76 -11.43 10.46
CA SER A 401 -16.65 -11.26 9.30
C SER A 401 -18.05 -11.83 9.52
N PRO A 402 -19.10 -11.32 8.83
CA PRO A 402 -20.45 -11.90 8.87
C PRO A 402 -20.61 -13.16 8.00
N GLU A 403 -19.70 -13.38 7.05
CA GLU A 403 -19.68 -14.52 6.13
C GLU A 403 -18.63 -15.56 6.55
N SER A 404 -18.60 -16.75 5.93
CA SER A 404 -17.53 -17.71 6.25
C SER A 404 -16.19 -17.30 5.61
N MET A 405 -15.07 -17.74 6.20
CA MET A 405 -13.73 -17.62 5.59
C MET A 405 -13.69 -18.15 4.15
N VAL A 406 -14.45 -19.21 3.84
CA VAL A 406 -14.51 -19.80 2.49
C VAL A 406 -15.19 -18.84 1.51
N ASP A 407 -16.31 -18.23 1.90
CA ASP A 407 -17.03 -17.24 1.10
C ASP A 407 -16.19 -15.97 0.90
N ARG A 408 -15.47 -15.55 1.95
CA ARG A 408 -14.53 -14.42 1.91
C ARG A 408 -13.39 -14.63 0.94
N VAL A 409 -12.67 -15.75 1.04
CA VAL A 409 -11.56 -16.10 0.14
C VAL A 409 -12.06 -16.27 -1.31
N SER A 410 -13.26 -16.84 -1.49
CA SER A 410 -13.91 -16.95 -2.81
C SER A 410 -14.25 -15.58 -3.41
N ALA A 411 -14.86 -14.69 -2.62
CA ALA A 411 -15.22 -13.34 -3.03
C ALA A 411 -14.00 -12.48 -3.34
N LEU A 412 -12.95 -12.51 -2.51
CA LEU A 412 -11.69 -11.79 -2.75
C LEU A 412 -11.01 -12.28 -4.05
N ARG A 413 -11.01 -13.59 -4.30
CA ARG A 413 -10.52 -14.15 -5.58
C ARG A 413 -11.33 -13.65 -6.77
N SER A 414 -12.64 -13.44 -6.62
CA SER A 414 -13.50 -12.92 -7.69
C SER A 414 -13.24 -11.46 -8.06
N LEU A 415 -12.62 -10.67 -7.18
CA LEU A 415 -12.26 -9.26 -7.42
C LEU A 415 -10.93 -9.11 -8.18
N PHE A 416 -10.04 -10.10 -8.09
CA PHE A 416 -8.71 -10.09 -8.70
C PHE A 416 -8.44 -11.40 -9.50
N PRO A 417 -9.22 -11.68 -10.56
CA PRO A 417 -9.13 -12.95 -11.31
C PRO A 417 -7.83 -13.11 -12.11
N LEU A 418 -7.14 -12.01 -12.43
CA LEU A 418 -5.86 -11.98 -13.14
C LEU A 418 -4.78 -11.39 -12.24
N SER A 419 -3.53 -11.86 -12.36
CA SER A 419 -2.41 -11.33 -11.58
C SER A 419 -1.96 -9.96 -12.08
N ALA A 420 -1.69 -9.03 -11.16
CA ALA A 420 -1.10 -7.72 -11.46
C ALA A 420 0.33 -7.67 -10.92
N PHE A 421 1.30 -7.75 -11.83
CA PHE A 421 2.72 -7.62 -11.49
C PHE A 421 3.05 -6.20 -11.04
N ARG A 422 3.80 -6.08 -9.94
CA ARG A 422 4.18 -4.80 -9.35
C ARG A 422 5.67 -4.79 -9.02
N THR A 423 6.33 -3.66 -9.23
CA THR A 423 7.75 -3.45 -8.90
C THR A 423 7.98 -2.09 -8.23
N ALA A 424 9.08 -1.97 -7.48
CA ALA A 424 9.66 -0.69 -7.06
C ALA A 424 10.61 -0.11 -8.14
N GLN A 425 10.23 -0.21 -9.43
CA GLN A 425 11.00 0.43 -10.50
C GLN A 425 10.85 1.97 -10.48
N GLN A 426 11.80 2.65 -11.10
CA GLN A 426 11.90 4.11 -11.06
C GLN A 426 10.67 4.79 -11.67
N ILE A 427 9.86 5.43 -10.82
CA ILE A 427 8.97 6.49 -11.26
C ILE A 427 9.86 7.60 -11.88
N PRO A 428 9.60 8.08 -13.11
CA PRO A 428 10.44 9.07 -13.76
C PRO A 428 10.42 10.44 -13.06
N ARG A 429 11.23 10.58 -12.01
CA ARG A 429 11.37 11.83 -11.24
C ARG A 429 11.91 12.94 -12.13
N ARG A 430 11.15 14.03 -12.25
CA ARG A 430 11.71 15.31 -12.73
C ARG A 430 12.65 15.83 -11.65
N ALA A 431 13.77 16.44 -12.06
CA ALA A 431 14.73 16.99 -11.11
C ALA A 431 14.08 18.11 -10.27
N ALA A 432 13.99 17.93 -8.96
CA ALA A 432 13.37 18.88 -8.05
C ALA A 432 14.25 20.13 -7.91
N THR A 433 13.83 21.24 -8.50
CA THR A 433 14.57 22.52 -8.47
C THR A 433 14.25 23.32 -7.20
N PHE A 434 14.77 22.87 -6.06
CA PHE A 434 14.73 23.62 -4.80
C PHE A 434 16.13 23.81 -4.24
N PRO A 435 16.50 25.03 -3.77
CA PRO A 435 17.68 25.19 -2.95
C PRO A 435 17.45 24.45 -1.62
N PRO A 436 18.42 23.68 -1.11
CA PRO A 436 18.28 23.06 0.21
C PRO A 436 18.16 24.15 1.29
N PRO A 437 17.35 23.93 2.35
CA PRO A 437 17.36 24.83 3.50
C PRO A 437 18.78 24.87 4.11
N PRO A 438 19.21 26.02 4.68
CA PRO A 438 20.53 26.11 5.28
C PRO A 438 20.67 25.10 6.42
N PRO A 439 21.83 24.42 6.56
CA PRO A 439 22.01 23.41 7.60
C PRO A 439 21.80 24.01 8.99
N PRO A 440 21.30 23.21 9.95
CA PRO A 440 21.14 23.66 11.33
C PRO A 440 22.49 24.16 11.86
N LYS A 441 22.48 25.36 12.48
CA LYS A 441 23.69 25.89 13.10
C LYS A 441 24.11 24.96 14.25
N PRO A 442 25.41 24.64 14.40
CA PRO A 442 25.88 23.86 15.54
C PRO A 442 25.43 24.46 16.86
N ASP A 443 24.98 23.62 17.80
CA ASP A 443 24.61 24.04 19.13
C ASP A 443 25.81 24.70 19.84
N PRO A 444 25.70 25.95 20.33
CA PRO A 444 26.76 26.61 21.10
C PRO A 444 27.19 25.86 22.38
N LYS A 445 26.44 24.86 22.86
CA LYS A 445 26.79 24.03 24.01
C LYS A 445 27.45 22.68 23.63
N ALA A 446 27.48 22.32 22.34
CA ALA A 446 28.13 21.11 21.88
C ALA A 446 29.65 21.20 22.09
N LYS A 447 30.16 20.53 23.13
CA LYS A 447 31.60 20.47 23.42
C LYS A 447 32.31 19.76 22.24
N PRO A 448 33.39 20.34 21.67
CA PRO A 448 34.13 19.69 20.61
C PRO A 448 34.79 18.40 21.14
N ASN A 449 34.60 17.30 20.41
CA ASN A 449 35.29 16.04 20.70
C ASN A 449 36.81 16.26 20.67
N GLN A 450 37.49 15.94 21.76
CA GLN A 450 38.96 15.90 21.76
C GLN A 450 39.45 14.75 20.87
N PRO A 451 40.46 14.97 20.01
CA PRO A 451 41.05 13.88 19.22
C PRO A 451 41.55 12.74 20.12
N GLY A 452 41.20 11.51 19.77
CA GLY A 452 41.65 10.32 20.48
C GLY A 452 43.18 10.24 20.53
N ASN A 453 43.72 9.96 21.72
CA ASN A 453 45.16 9.95 21.94
C ASN A 453 45.80 8.72 21.28
N ASN A 454 46.59 8.91 20.22
CA ASN A 454 47.21 7.83 19.45
C ASN A 454 48.21 7.03 20.30
N SER A 455 47.78 5.87 20.79
CA SER A 455 48.64 4.90 21.45
C SER A 455 49.65 4.31 20.46
N LYS A 456 50.93 4.69 20.61
CA LYS A 456 52.04 4.07 19.87
C LYS A 456 52.17 2.59 20.23
N PRO A 457 52.60 1.73 19.29
CA PRO A 457 52.83 0.31 19.57
C PRO A 457 54.02 0.11 20.51
N SER A 458 53.87 -0.78 21.49
CA SER A 458 54.98 -1.29 22.31
C SER A 458 55.84 -2.27 21.49
N PRO A 459 57.18 -2.22 21.59
CA PRO A 459 58.07 -3.11 20.84
C PRO A 459 58.11 -4.53 21.43
N SER A 460 58.41 -5.52 20.59
CA SER A 460 58.63 -6.90 21.00
C SER A 460 59.96 -7.08 21.73
N SER A 461 59.94 -7.71 22.89
CA SER A 461 61.13 -8.17 23.62
C SER A 461 61.49 -9.61 23.23
N THR A 462 62.75 -9.81 22.83
CA THR A 462 63.29 -11.13 22.42
C THR A 462 64.04 -11.81 23.56
N THR A 463 64.01 -13.14 23.60
CA THR A 463 64.54 -14.01 24.66
C THR A 463 66.08 -14.00 24.81
N GLN A 464 66.56 -13.88 26.05
CA GLN A 464 67.81 -14.47 26.60
C GLN A 464 67.54 -14.72 28.11
N LYS A 465 67.71 -15.93 28.68
CA LYS A 465 68.97 -16.64 29.02
C LYS A 465 69.93 -15.74 29.82
N ASN A 466 70.14 -15.94 31.12
CA ASN A 466 70.38 -17.21 31.84
C ASN A 466 69.60 -17.34 33.15
#